data_AF-A0A9D7X764-F1
#
_entry.id   AF-A0A9D7X764-F1
#
_cell.length_a   1.000
_cell.length_b   1.000
_cell.length_c   1.000
_cell.angle_alpha   90.00
_cell.angle_beta   90.00
_cell.angle_gamma   90.00
#
_symmetry.space_group_name_H-M   'P 1'
#
loop_
_entity.id
_entity.type
_entity.pdbx_description
1 polymer ?
#
loop_
_entity_poly.entity_id
_entity_poly.type
_entity_poly.pdbx_seq_one_letter_code
_entity_poly.pdbx_strand_id
1 'polypeptide(L)'
;MNAMKQLLLAGLFIGSLSASAQNVIWSHAIGNWRNGPTVYITPLIETSEAFTTAQLIAQYKAEYPELKNVTDLDVLRFGTKEEGEESRRSLNAKYGIRKLPVVMLEHPKEQPVTPSPAQP
;
A
#
# COMPACT_ATOMS: atom_id res chain seq x y z
N MET A 1 54.59 13.68 -6.18
CA MET A 1 53.85 12.57 -5.52
C MET A 1 53.14 13.15 -4.30
N ASN A 2 51.82 13.26 -4.19
CA ASN A 2 50.79 12.34 -4.69
C ASN A 2 49.46 13.05 -4.98
N ALA A 3 49.35 13.68 -6.16
CA ALA A 3 48.04 14.02 -6.75
C ALA A 3 47.16 12.76 -6.95
N MET A 4 47.80 11.60 -7.09
CA MET A 4 47.18 10.27 -7.12
C MET A 4 46.40 9.90 -5.85
N LYS A 5 46.84 10.37 -4.66
CA LYS A 5 46.16 10.08 -3.38
C LYS A 5 44.87 10.89 -3.21
N GLN A 6 44.82 12.08 -3.80
CA GLN A 6 43.65 12.97 -3.73
C GLN A 6 42.53 12.50 -4.67
N LEU A 7 42.89 11.96 -5.86
CA LEU A 7 41.90 11.36 -6.77
C LEU A 7 41.27 10.08 -6.20
N LEU A 8 42.03 9.28 -5.43
CA LEU A 8 41.53 8.07 -4.80
C LEU A 8 40.51 8.31 -3.67
N LEU A 9 40.55 9.49 -3.02
CA LEU A 9 39.56 9.86 -2.00
C LEU A 9 38.30 10.52 -2.56
N ALA A 10 38.37 11.15 -3.74
CA ALA A 10 37.21 11.76 -4.39
C ALA A 10 36.30 10.73 -5.08
N GLY A 11 36.83 9.58 -5.50
CA GLY A 11 36.06 8.51 -6.15
C GLY A 11 35.15 7.71 -5.21
N LEU A 12 35.36 7.79 -3.88
CA LEU A 12 34.63 6.96 -2.92
C LEU A 12 33.28 7.55 -2.49
N PHE A 13 32.98 8.81 -2.83
CA PHE A 13 31.73 9.48 -2.44
C PHE A 13 30.59 9.37 -3.46
N ILE A 14 30.82 8.73 -4.62
CA ILE A 14 29.81 8.62 -5.70
C ILE A 14 29.12 7.23 -5.69
N GLY A 15 29.58 6.30 -4.86
CA GLY A 15 29.17 4.89 -4.95
C GLY A 15 28.02 4.42 -4.04
N SER A 16 27.44 5.29 -3.20
CA SER A 16 26.45 4.86 -2.18
C SER A 16 25.06 5.49 -2.33
N LEU A 17 24.67 5.88 -3.54
CA LEU A 17 23.25 5.85 -3.91
C LEU A 17 22.91 4.41 -4.32
N SER A 18 23.06 3.48 -3.36
CA SER A 18 22.49 2.16 -3.49
C SER A 18 21.00 2.36 -3.68
N ALA A 19 20.54 2.13 -4.90
CA ALA A 19 19.14 2.03 -5.23
C ALA A 19 18.47 1.19 -4.14
N SER A 20 17.60 1.80 -3.34
CA SER A 20 16.65 1.01 -2.59
C SER A 20 15.82 0.32 -3.66
N ALA A 21 16.01 -0.99 -3.83
CA ALA A 21 15.03 -1.81 -4.50
C ALA A 21 13.76 -1.66 -3.66
N GLN A 22 12.90 -0.72 -4.04
CA GLN A 22 11.62 -0.51 -3.40
C GLN A 22 10.86 -1.82 -3.57
N ASN A 23 10.73 -2.60 -2.50
CA ASN A 23 10.09 -3.90 -2.59
C ASN A 23 8.65 -3.68 -3.00
N VAL A 24 8.23 -4.46 -3.99
CA VAL A 24 6.81 -4.61 -4.31
C VAL A 24 6.15 -5.28 -3.12
N ILE A 25 5.10 -4.65 -2.61
CA ILE A 25 4.25 -5.16 -1.54
C ILE A 25 2.80 -5.12 -1.99
N TRP A 26 1.94 -5.78 -1.22
CA TRP A 26 0.50 -5.80 -1.46
C TRP A 26 -0.22 -5.06 -0.34
N SER A 27 -1.31 -4.38 -0.68
CA SER A 27 -2.09 -3.64 0.31
C SER A 27 -3.59 -3.76 0.05
N HIS A 28 -4.39 -3.73 1.12
CA HIS A 28 -5.82 -3.41 1.05
C HIS A 28 -6.21 -2.46 2.19
N ALA A 29 -7.36 -1.81 2.05
CA ALA A 29 -7.95 -0.93 3.04
C ALA A 29 -9.24 -1.52 3.65
N ILE A 30 -9.48 -1.17 4.91
CA ILE A 30 -10.66 -1.54 5.67
C ILE A 30 -11.36 -0.26 6.15
N GLY A 31 -12.54 0.00 5.61
CA GLY A 31 -13.40 1.10 6.03
C GLY A 31 -14.32 0.68 7.17
N ASN A 32 -14.57 1.59 8.11
CA ASN A 32 -15.47 1.43 9.26
C ASN A 32 -15.08 0.26 10.18
N TRP A 33 -13.79 -0.02 10.33
CA TRP A 33 -13.29 -1.22 11.00
C TRP A 33 -13.59 -1.29 12.51
N ARG A 34 -13.85 -0.15 13.17
CA ARG A 34 -14.23 -0.03 14.60
C ARG A 34 -15.72 -0.25 14.89
N ASN A 35 -16.42 -0.99 14.02
CA ASN A 35 -17.86 -1.27 14.07
C ASN A 35 -18.76 -0.15 13.51
N GLY A 36 -18.39 0.44 12.36
CA GLY A 36 -19.35 1.26 11.63
C GLY A 36 -20.49 0.41 11.02
N PRO A 37 -21.52 1.05 10.44
CA PRO A 37 -22.74 0.37 10.00
C PRO A 37 -22.51 -0.66 8.89
N THR A 38 -21.44 -0.51 8.12
CA THR A 38 -21.01 -1.45 7.08
C THR A 38 -19.49 -1.39 6.98
N VAL A 39 -18.85 -2.55 7.05
CA VAL A 39 -17.40 -2.70 6.88
C VAL A 39 -17.11 -2.87 5.40
N TYR A 40 -16.22 -2.05 4.85
CA TYR A 40 -15.77 -2.13 3.47
C TYR A 40 -14.37 -2.71 3.42
N ILE A 41 -14.12 -3.71 2.57
CA ILE A 41 -12.80 -4.31 2.38
C ILE A 41 -12.42 -4.20 0.90
N THR A 42 -11.43 -3.36 0.58
CA THR A 42 -10.98 -3.12 -0.81
C THR A 42 -10.20 -4.31 -1.35
N PRO A 43 -10.19 -4.56 -2.67
CA PRO A 43 -9.28 -5.56 -3.25
C PRO A 43 -7.82 -5.18 -2.97
N LEU A 44 -6.95 -6.17 -3.19
CA LEU A 44 -5.52 -5.93 -3.08
C LEU A 44 -5.03 -5.08 -4.24
N ILE A 45 -4.20 -4.09 -3.93
CA ILE A 45 -3.38 -3.39 -4.92
C ILE A 45 -1.92 -3.77 -4.73
N GLU A 46 -1.19 -3.82 -5.84
CA GLU A 46 0.26 -3.85 -5.83
C GLU A 46 0.78 -2.43 -5.57
N THR A 47 1.70 -2.27 -4.63
CA THR A 47 2.29 -0.99 -4.27
C THR A 47 3.74 -1.17 -3.82
N SER A 48 4.36 -0.12 -3.30
CA SER A 48 5.73 -0.12 -2.81
C SER A 48 5.80 0.27 -1.35
N GLU A 49 6.79 -0.25 -0.61
CA GLU A 49 7.07 0.12 0.79
C GLU A 49 7.25 1.63 1.01
N ALA A 50 7.58 2.39 -0.04
CA ALA A 50 7.72 3.83 0.07
C ALA A 50 6.40 4.60 0.11
N PHE A 51 5.28 3.98 -0.25
CA PHE A 51 3.98 4.64 -0.14
C PHE A 51 3.58 4.78 1.32
N THR A 52 3.46 6.02 1.76
CA THR A 52 2.99 6.35 3.10
C THR A 52 1.53 5.92 3.27
N THR A 53 1.10 5.69 4.52
CA THR A 53 -0.30 5.31 4.78
C THR A 53 -1.27 6.39 4.31
N ALA A 54 -0.91 7.67 4.43
CA ALA A 54 -1.72 8.78 3.95
C ALA A 54 -1.89 8.77 2.42
N GLN A 55 -0.83 8.44 1.67
CA GLN A 55 -0.91 8.31 0.21
C GLN A 55 -1.78 7.14 -0.21
N LEU A 56 -1.65 5.97 0.46
CA LEU A 56 -2.49 4.81 0.19
C LEU A 56 -3.97 5.12 0.51
N ILE A 57 -4.26 5.76 1.65
CA ILE A 57 -5.62 6.21 2.00
C ILE A 57 -6.20 7.12 0.91
N ALA A 58 -5.41 8.09 0.44
CA ALA A 58 -5.84 9.00 -0.62
C ALA A 58 -6.16 8.25 -1.92
N GLN A 59 -5.31 7.28 -2.29
CA GLN A 59 -5.52 6.40 -3.44
C GLN A 59 -6.82 5.59 -3.31
N TYR A 60 -7.03 4.89 -2.18
CA TYR A 60 -8.26 4.13 -1.96
C TYR A 60 -9.51 5.00 -1.98
N LYS A 61 -9.46 6.22 -1.43
CA LYS A 61 -10.60 7.14 -1.48
C LYS A 61 -10.88 7.68 -2.88
N ALA A 62 -9.87 7.75 -3.74
CA ALA A 62 -10.02 8.15 -5.13
C ALA A 62 -10.59 7.01 -5.99
N GLU A 63 -10.16 5.77 -5.74
CA GLU A 63 -10.54 4.59 -6.52
C GLU A 63 -11.89 3.99 -6.10
N TYR A 64 -12.26 4.08 -4.83
CA TYR A 64 -13.46 3.43 -4.27
C TYR A 64 -14.43 4.50 -3.73
N PRO A 65 -15.50 4.83 -4.47
CA PRO A 65 -16.48 5.85 -4.06
C PRO A 65 -17.10 5.62 -2.68
N GLU A 66 -17.26 4.36 -2.27
CA GLU A 66 -17.77 3.94 -0.96
C GLU A 66 -16.90 4.45 0.20
N LEU A 67 -15.61 4.66 -0.05
CA LEU A 67 -14.65 5.09 0.96
C LEU A 67 -14.50 6.62 1.07
N LYS A 68 -15.03 7.39 0.12
CA LYS A 68 -14.81 8.84 0.01
C LYS A 68 -15.07 9.58 1.32
N ASN A 69 -16.18 9.25 1.98
CA ASN A 69 -16.62 9.88 3.23
C ASN A 69 -16.32 9.04 4.49
N VAL A 70 -15.63 7.90 4.35
CA VAL A 70 -15.26 7.07 5.49
C VAL A 70 -14.11 7.74 6.24
N THR A 71 -14.31 7.99 7.54
CA THR A 71 -13.31 8.59 8.43
C THR A 71 -12.46 7.56 9.13
N ASP A 72 -13.05 6.41 9.49
CA ASP A 72 -12.36 5.28 10.12
C ASP A 72 -11.86 4.31 9.04
N LEU A 73 -10.72 4.65 8.43
CA LEU A 73 -10.08 3.86 7.37
C LEU A 73 -8.70 3.40 7.83
N ASP A 74 -8.46 2.09 7.77
CA ASP A 74 -7.14 1.50 8.03
C ASP A 74 -6.58 0.86 6.75
N VAL A 75 -5.26 0.77 6.65
CA VAL A 75 -4.55 0.20 5.51
C VAL A 75 -3.59 -0.88 5.99
N LEU A 76 -3.79 -2.10 5.48
CA LEU A 76 -2.92 -3.23 5.75
C LEU A 76 -1.94 -3.45 4.60
N ARG A 77 -0.73 -3.90 4.94
CA ARG A 77 0.37 -4.17 4.00
C ARG A 77 0.90 -5.58 4.20
N PHE A 78 1.27 -6.23 3.10
CA PHE A 78 1.66 -7.64 3.05
C PHE A 78 2.86 -7.82 2.12
N GLY A 79 3.75 -8.75 2.44
CA GLY A 79 4.89 -9.06 1.58
C GLY A 79 4.47 -9.80 0.31
N THR A 80 3.35 -10.53 0.38
CA THR A 80 2.83 -11.33 -0.74
C THR A 80 1.35 -11.09 -0.99
N LYS A 81 0.89 -11.43 -2.21
CA LYS A 81 -0.53 -11.35 -2.57
C LYS A 81 -1.35 -12.33 -1.75
N GLU A 82 -0.82 -13.52 -1.53
CA GLU A 82 -1.47 -14.63 -0.85
C GLU A 82 -1.78 -14.28 0.62
N GLU A 83 -0.83 -13.66 1.32
CA GLU A 83 -1.04 -13.13 2.68
C GLU A 83 -2.15 -12.07 2.71
N GLY A 84 -2.17 -11.18 1.71
CA GLY A 84 -3.20 -10.16 1.58
C GLY A 84 -4.60 -10.74 1.35
N GLU A 85 -4.71 -11.77 0.51
CA GLU A 85 -5.99 -12.43 0.24
C GLU A 85 -6.44 -13.25 1.45
N GLU A 86 -5.51 -13.90 2.16
CA GLU A 86 -5.81 -14.55 3.43
C GLU A 86 -6.32 -13.56 4.46
N SER A 87 -5.70 -12.38 4.56
CA SER A 87 -6.19 -11.29 5.40
C SER A 87 -7.62 -10.88 5.04
N ARG A 88 -7.91 -10.65 3.75
CA ARG A 88 -9.26 -10.33 3.26
C ARG A 88 -10.29 -11.39 3.64
N ARG A 89 -9.98 -12.67 3.42
CA ARG A 89 -10.85 -13.81 3.79
C ARG A 89 -11.10 -13.88 5.29
N SER A 90 -10.04 -13.79 6.08
CA SER A 90 -10.09 -13.85 7.55
C SER A 90 -10.91 -12.70 8.13
N LEU A 91 -10.75 -11.49 7.61
CA LEU A 91 -11.52 -10.33 8.03
C LEU A 91 -13.01 -10.47 7.68
N ASN A 92 -13.33 -10.91 6.47
CA ASN A 92 -14.73 -11.17 6.08
C ASN A 92 -15.39 -12.18 7.04
N ALA A 93 -14.71 -13.29 7.35
CA ALA A 93 -15.19 -14.28 8.31
C ALA A 93 -15.34 -13.69 9.73
N LYS A 94 -14.34 -12.95 10.22
CA LYS A 94 -14.35 -12.32 11.55
C LYS A 94 -15.51 -11.35 11.71
N TYR A 95 -15.77 -10.50 10.72
CA TYR A 95 -16.87 -9.55 10.76
C TYR A 95 -18.23 -10.22 10.58
N GLY A 96 -18.30 -11.30 9.79
CA GLY A 96 -19.47 -12.17 9.71
C GLY A 96 -19.86 -12.77 11.06
N ILE A 97 -18.89 -13.25 11.85
CA ILE A 97 -19.13 -13.75 13.23
C ILE A 97 -19.70 -12.64 14.13
N ARG A 98 -19.25 -11.39 13.93
CA ARG A 98 -19.75 -10.21 14.64
C ARG A 98 -21.10 -9.70 14.13
N LYS A 99 -21.68 -10.36 13.12
CA LYS A 99 -22.93 -9.95 12.45
C LYS A 99 -22.86 -8.52 11.89
N LEU A 100 -21.66 -8.05 11.55
CA LEU A 100 -21.48 -6.78 10.86
C LEU A 100 -21.70 -6.99 9.36
N PRO A 101 -22.44 -6.09 8.67
CA PRO A 101 -22.50 -6.10 7.21
C PRO A 101 -21.10 -5.88 6.64
N VAL A 102 -20.65 -6.76 5.75
CA VAL A 102 -19.37 -6.65 5.04
C VAL A 102 -19.62 -6.51 3.56
N VAL A 103 -18.96 -5.54 2.94
CA VAL A 103 -18.92 -5.37 1.49
C VAL A 103 -17.49 -5.57 1.03
N MET A 104 -17.26 -6.67 0.31
CA MET A 104 -16.02 -6.92 -0.41
C MET A 104 -16.08 -6.13 -1.71
N LEU A 105 -15.28 -5.06 -1.81
CA LEU A 105 -15.26 -4.23 -3.01
C LEU A 105 -14.50 -4.95 -4.14
N GLU A 106 -14.88 -4.65 -5.37
CA GLU A 106 -14.27 -5.18 -6.59
C GLU A 106 -13.29 -4.15 -7.18
N HIS A 107 -12.33 -4.61 -7.98
CA HIS A 107 -11.45 -3.69 -8.71
C HIS A 107 -12.30 -2.78 -9.63
N PRO A 108 -12.01 -1.46 -9.68
CA PRO A 108 -12.58 -0.60 -10.70
C PRO A 108 -12.31 -1.19 -12.08
N LYS A 109 -13.32 -1.19 -12.97
CA LYS A 109 -13.28 -1.92 -14.26
C LYS A 109 -12.21 -1.48 -15.27
N GLU A 110 -11.38 -0.49 -14.96
CA GLU A 110 -10.22 -0.11 -15.74
C GLU A 110 -9.10 0.33 -14.79
N GLN A 111 -8.00 -0.40 -14.72
CA GLN A 111 -6.75 0.08 -14.12
C GLN A 111 -5.57 -0.21 -15.06
N PRO A 112 -4.91 0.83 -15.61
CA PRO A 112 -3.53 0.74 -16.05
C PRO A 112 -2.63 0.58 -14.82
N VAL A 113 -1.60 -0.25 -14.98
CA VAL A 113 -0.52 -0.46 -14.02
C VAL A 113 0.15 0.87 -13.60
N THR A 114 0.29 1.03 -12.28
CA THR A 114 1.15 1.94 -11.49
C THR A 114 1.92 3.06 -12.22
N PRO A 115 1.73 4.36 -11.89
CA PRO A 115 2.80 5.33 -11.98
C PRO A 115 3.75 5.14 -10.79
N SER A 116 5.02 4.90 -11.11
CA SER A 116 6.17 4.99 -10.20
C SER A 116 6.05 6.28 -9.36
N PRO A 117 6.38 6.27 -8.04
CA PRO A 117 6.40 7.50 -7.28
C PRO A 117 7.34 8.48 -7.98
N ALA A 118 6.82 9.66 -8.33
CA ALA A 118 7.61 10.70 -8.95
C ALA A 118 8.83 10.99 -8.07
N GLN A 119 10.02 10.66 -8.57
CA GLN A 119 11.27 11.04 -7.92
C GLN A 119 11.37 12.57 -7.95
N PRO A 120 11.63 13.24 -6.81
CA PRO A 120 12.02 14.64 -6.81
C PRO A 120 13.39 14.86 -7.44
#